data_AF-A0A0T9QHL0-F1
#
_entry.id   AF-A0A0T9QHL0-F1
#
_cell.length_a   1.000
_cell.length_b   1.000
_cell.length_c   1.000
_cell.angle_alpha   90.00
_cell.angle_beta   90.00
_cell.angle_gamma   90.00
#
_symmetry.space_group_name_H-M   'P 1'
#
loop_
_entity.id
_entity.type
_entity.pdbx_description
1 polymer ?
#
loop_
_entity_poly.entity_id
_entity_poly.type
_entity_poly.pdbx_seq_one_letter_code
_entity_poly.pdbx_strand_id
1 'polypeptide(L)'
;MKKSLILQLANIVLQNHYFNSDELWASFPGNAISSLPDTERKLVIQKYDIITANTIANLDMLTTLAVTTGEGDITVYPLLRDATRDFKASKVPPEPFNEVLRG
;
A
#
# COMPACT_ATOMS: atom_id res chain seq x y z
N MET A 1 -1.63 -25.76 -1.44
CA MET A 1 -0.58 -24.82 -1.88
C MET A 1 -0.09 -24.04 -0.67
N LYS A 2 1.23 -23.82 -0.53
CA LYS A 2 1.77 -22.95 0.52
C LYS A 2 1.41 -21.50 0.19
N LYS A 3 0.94 -20.75 1.19
CA LYS A 3 0.69 -19.31 1.07
C LYS A 3 2.04 -18.61 0.91
N SER A 4 2.17 -17.71 -0.06
CA SER A 4 3.39 -16.91 -0.23
C SER A 4 3.54 -15.96 0.96
N LEU A 5 4.65 -16.05 1.69
CA LEU A 5 4.93 -15.17 2.81
C LEU A 5 5.07 -13.72 2.33
N ILE A 6 5.68 -13.49 1.16
CA ILE A 6 5.76 -12.15 0.56
C ILE A 6 4.35 -11.55 0.34
N LEU A 7 3.38 -12.31 -0.20
CA LEU A 7 2.02 -11.80 -0.38
C LEU A 7 1.32 -11.52 0.96
N GLN A 8 1.57 -12.34 1.98
CA GLN A 8 1.05 -12.10 3.32
C GLN A 8 1.62 -10.80 3.92
N LEU A 9 2.93 -10.57 3.77
CA LEU A 9 3.59 -9.35 4.22
C LEU A 9 3.11 -8.12 3.42
N ALA A 10 2.89 -8.27 2.11
CA ALA A 10 2.33 -7.21 1.28
C ALA A 10 0.91 -6.82 1.74
N ASN A 11 0.08 -7.80 2.08
CA ASN A 11 -1.25 -7.55 2.64
C ASN A 11 -1.19 -6.83 4.00
N ILE A 12 -0.24 -7.17 4.87
CA ILE A 12 -0.03 -6.45 6.13
C ILE A 12 0.39 -5.00 5.86
N VAL A 13 1.29 -4.77 4.89
CA VAL A 13 1.70 -3.42 4.48
C VAL A 13 0.50 -2.59 3.99
N LEU A 14 -0.42 -3.19 3.22
CA LEU A 14 -1.65 -2.54 2.76
C LEU A 14 -2.62 -2.28 3.92
N GLN A 15 -2.81 -3.24 4.83
CA GLN A 15 -3.62 -3.03 6.03
C GLN A 15 -3.11 -1.86 6.88
N ASN A 16 -1.79 -1.75 7.05
CA ASN A 16 -1.18 -0.62 7.74
C ASN A 16 -1.38 0.71 7.00
N HIS A 17 -1.38 0.70 5.66
CA HIS A 17 -1.71 1.89 4.87
C HIS A 17 -3.13 2.37 5.18
N TYR A 18 -4.11 1.47 5.15
CA TYR A 18 -5.51 1.81 5.44
C TYR A 18 -5.69 2.27 6.88
N PHE A 19 -5.12 1.54 7.84
CA PHE A 19 -5.18 1.92 9.26
C PHE A 19 -4.61 3.34 9.51
N ASN A 20 -3.41 3.62 9.00
CA ASN A 20 -2.80 4.94 9.17
C ASN A 20 -3.57 6.04 8.44
N SER A 21 -4.17 5.72 7.28
CA SER A 21 -4.99 6.67 6.53
C SER A 21 -6.29 6.97 7.26
N ASP A 22 -6.95 5.96 7.80
CA ASP A 22 -8.17 6.11 8.59
C ASP A 22 -7.92 6.88 9.89
N GLU A 23 -6.83 6.59 10.59
CA GLU A 23 -6.40 7.35 11.77
C GLU A 23 -6.12 8.81 11.42
N LEU A 24 -5.42 9.05 10.30
CA LEU A 24 -5.19 10.38 9.78
C LEU A 24 -6.52 11.09 9.54
N TRP A 25 -7.45 10.49 8.80
CA TRP A 25 -8.76 11.09 8.51
C TRP A 25 -9.60 11.34 9.77
N ALA A 26 -9.61 10.40 10.72
CA ALA A 26 -10.33 10.52 11.98
C ALA A 26 -9.76 11.62 12.88
N SER A 27 -8.50 12.00 12.70
CA SER A 27 -7.85 13.05 13.49
C SER A 27 -8.27 14.48 13.11
N PHE A 28 -9.05 14.66 12.02
CA PHE A 28 -9.47 15.98 11.57
C PHE A 28 -10.94 16.28 11.88
N PRO A 29 -11.24 17.47 12.44
CA PRO A 29 -12.61 17.88 12.69
C PRO A 29 -13.32 18.27 11.39
N GLY A 30 -14.24 17.42 10.94
CA GLY A 30 -15.12 17.70 9.81
C GLY A 30 -15.15 16.56 8.78
N ASN A 31 -16.28 16.40 8.10
CA ASN A 31 -16.52 15.27 7.20
C ASN A 31 -15.80 15.39 5.85
N ALA A 32 -15.10 16.50 5.58
CA ALA A 32 -14.47 16.77 4.28
C ALA A 32 -13.16 17.55 4.39
N ILE A 33 -12.14 17.15 3.63
CA ILE A 33 -10.85 17.86 3.57
C ILE A 33 -10.98 19.32 3.07
N SER A 34 -12.00 19.58 2.26
CA SER A 34 -12.27 20.91 1.69
C SER A 34 -12.79 21.92 2.71
N SER A 35 -13.31 21.47 3.86
CA SER A 35 -13.75 22.38 4.93
C SER A 35 -12.61 22.82 5.85
N LEU A 36 -11.42 22.22 5.72
CA LEU A 36 -10.26 22.58 6.54
C LEU A 36 -9.62 23.89 6.06
N PRO A 37 -9.07 24.71 6.97
CA PRO A 37 -8.18 25.81 6.64
C PRO A 37 -7.01 25.35 5.76
N ASP A 38 -6.49 26.24 4.90
CA ASP A 38 -5.45 25.87 3.92
C ASP A 38 -4.19 25.26 4.55
N THR A 39 -3.76 25.76 5.71
CA THR A 39 -2.59 25.24 6.43
C THR A 39 -2.81 23.81 6.93
N GLU A 40 -4.00 23.53 7.47
CA GLU A 40 -4.37 22.19 7.94
C GLU A 40 -4.55 21.23 6.77
N ARG A 41 -5.20 21.68 5.69
CA ARG A 41 -5.35 20.93 4.44
C ARG A 41 -4.00 20.50 3.87
N LYS A 42 -3.04 21.43 3.80
CA LYS A 42 -1.66 21.13 3.34
C LYS A 42 -0.99 20.08 4.23
N LEU A 43 -1.18 20.17 5.54
CA LEU A 43 -0.62 19.21 6.48
C LEU A 43 -1.24 17.81 6.31
N VAL A 44 -2.56 17.72 6.07
CA VAL A 44 -3.25 16.45 5.80
C VAL A 44 -2.68 15.78 4.56
N ILE A 45 -2.57 16.54 3.46
CA ILE A 45 -2.03 16.05 2.19
C ILE A 45 -0.60 15.55 2.39
N GLN A 46 0.26 16.33 3.06
CA GLN A 46 1.64 15.92 3.34
C GLN A 46 1.72 14.64 4.16
N LYS A 47 0.89 14.49 5.20
CA LYS A 47 0.85 13.27 6.01
C LYS A 47 0.40 12.06 5.19
N TYR A 48 -0.62 12.22 4.35
CA TYR A 48 -1.09 11.17 3.46
C TYR A 48 -0.03 10.77 2.43
N ASP A 49 0.71 11.75 1.89
CA ASP A 49 1.83 11.50 0.98
C ASP A 49 2.94 10.69 1.64
N ILE A 50 3.24 10.97 2.92
CA ILE A 50 4.23 10.20 3.70
C ILE A 50 3.75 8.76 3.89
N ILE A 51 2.49 8.55 4.29
CA ILE A 51 1.90 7.21 4.43
C ILE A 51 2.02 6.45 3.10
N THR A 52 1.63 7.09 2.00
CA THR A 52 1.68 6.52 0.65
C THR A 52 3.11 6.18 0.23
N ALA A 53 4.07 7.07 0.45
CA ALA A 53 5.48 6.84 0.12
C ALA A 53 6.06 5.67 0.92
N ASN A 54 5.75 5.56 2.21
CA ASN A 54 6.18 4.47 3.06
C ASN A 54 5.60 3.12 2.59
N THR A 55 4.32 3.10 2.22
CA THR A 55 3.68 1.89 1.66
C THR A 55 4.37 1.47 0.36
N ILE A 56 4.62 2.40 -0.56
CA ILE A 56 5.33 2.12 -1.83
C ILE A 56 6.72 1.55 -1.56
N ALA A 57 7.50 2.16 -0.66
CA ALA A 57 8.85 1.70 -0.32
C ALA A 57 8.85 0.27 0.23
N ASN A 58 7.89 -0.06 1.10
CA ASN A 58 7.73 -1.41 1.63
C ASN A 58 7.35 -2.42 0.53
N LEU A 59 6.46 -2.05 -0.40
CA LEU A 59 6.10 -2.93 -1.52
C LEU A 59 7.26 -3.13 -2.51
N ASP A 60 8.07 -2.10 -2.78
CA ASP A 60 9.31 -2.24 -3.57
C ASP A 60 10.31 -3.19 -2.91
N MET A 61 10.47 -3.08 -1.58
CA MET A 61 11.33 -3.96 -0.79
C MET A 61 10.84 -5.41 -0.88
N LEU A 62 9.54 -5.64 -0.72
CA LEU A 62 8.93 -6.97 -0.84
C LEU A 62 9.04 -7.52 -2.27
N THR A 63 8.90 -6.67 -3.29
CA THR A 63 9.11 -7.04 -4.69
C THR A 63 10.54 -7.50 -4.93
N THR A 64 11.52 -6.81 -4.32
CA THR A 64 12.94 -7.18 -4.39
C THR A 64 13.19 -8.51 -3.68
N LEU A 65 12.63 -8.69 -2.48
CA LEU A 65 12.74 -9.94 -1.73
C LEU A 65 12.12 -11.13 -2.47
N ALA A 66 11.00 -10.94 -3.16
CA ALA A 66 10.38 -11.99 -3.97
C ALA A 66 11.36 -12.55 -5.02
N VAL A 67 12.15 -11.67 -5.67
CA VAL A 67 13.17 -12.09 -6.65
C VAL A 67 14.32 -12.84 -5.98
N THR A 68 14.80 -12.35 -4.83
CA THR A 68 16.02 -12.89 -4.20
C THR A 68 15.79 -14.19 -3.42
N THR A 69 14.60 -14.40 -2.86
CA THR A 69 14.27 -15.61 -2.09
C THR A 69 13.78 -16.78 -2.96
N GLY A 70 13.46 -16.53 -4.23
CA GLY A 70 12.82 -17.52 -5.11
C GLY A 70 11.37 -17.83 -4.71
N GLU A 71 10.82 -17.16 -3.69
CA GLU A 71 9.40 -17.22 -3.33
C GLU A 71 8.54 -16.40 -4.33
N GLY A 72 9.19 -15.52 -5.08
CA GLY A 72 8.70 -14.83 -6.26
C GLY A 72 8.80 -15.70 -7.50
N ASP A 73 8.01 -16.77 -7.57
CA ASP A 73 7.80 -17.48 -8.84
C ASP A 73 7.09 -16.57 -9.88
N ILE A 74 6.84 -17.08 -11.09
CA ILE A 74 6.24 -16.40 -12.26
C ILE A 74 4.98 -15.56 -11.93
N THR A 75 4.29 -15.83 -10.83
CA THR A 75 3.04 -15.16 -10.45
C THR A 75 3.22 -14.04 -9.41
N VAL A 76 4.03 -14.24 -8.38
CA VAL A 76 4.11 -13.30 -7.23
C VAL A 76 4.90 -12.05 -7.58
N TYR A 77 6.06 -12.20 -8.25
CA TYR A 77 6.88 -11.04 -8.61
C TYR A 77 6.17 -10.10 -9.59
N PRO A 78 5.60 -10.57 -10.73
CA PRO A 78 4.89 -9.67 -11.64
C PRO A 78 3.68 -9.01 -10.99
N LEU A 79 2.95 -9.73 -10.15
CA LEU A 79 1.79 -9.20 -9.43
C LEU A 79 2.18 -8.02 -8.52
N LEU A 80 3.21 -8.20 -7.68
CA LEU A 80 3.69 -7.14 -6.80
C LEU A 80 4.32 -5.97 -7.56
N ARG A 81 5.11 -6.26 -8.60
CA ARG A 81 5.73 -5.25 -9.44
C ARG A 81 4.68 -4.37 -10.10
N ASP A 82 3.65 -4.97 -10.71
CA ASP A 82 2.63 -4.24 -11.44
C ASP A 82 1.73 -3.45 -10.49
N ALA A 83 1.31 -4.04 -9.37
CA ALA A 83 0.56 -3.33 -8.33
C ALA A 83 1.36 -2.13 -7.75
N THR A 84 2.66 -2.31 -7.50
CA THR A 84 3.52 -1.23 -6.99
C THR A 84 3.72 -0.12 -8.03
N ARG A 85 3.90 -0.49 -9.31
CA ARG A 85 3.98 0.47 -10.42
C ARG A 85 2.68 1.28 -10.53
N ASP A 86 1.54 0.62 -10.49
CA ASP A 86 0.24 1.26 -10.67
C ASP A 86 -0.10 2.14 -9.45
N PHE A 87 0.30 1.73 -8.25
CA PHE A 87 0.18 2.56 -7.04
C PHE A 87 1.08 3.80 -7.12
N LYS A 88 2.33 3.67 -7.60
CA LYS A 88 3.21 4.82 -7.81
C LYS A 88 2.60 5.86 -8.73
N ALA A 89 1.95 5.41 -9.80
CA ALA A 89 1.34 6.25 -10.82
C ALA A 89 0.01 6.89 -10.38
N SER A 90 -0.88 6.10 -9.75
CA SER A 90 -2.23 6.53 -9.41
C SER A 90 -2.37 7.12 -8.00
N LYS A 91 -1.45 6.79 -7.09
CA LYS A 91 -1.56 7.01 -5.64
C LYS A 91 -2.79 6.35 -5.01
N VAL A 92 -3.42 5.41 -5.72
CA VAL A 92 -4.49 4.57 -5.20
C VAL A 92 -3.87 3.26 -4.70
N PRO A 93 -4.01 2.91 -3.41
CA PRO A 93 -3.46 1.66 -2.90
C PRO A 93 -4.09 0.47 -3.65
N PRO A 94 -3.31 -0.57 -3.96
CA PRO A 94 -3.86 -1.75 -4.60
C PRO A 94 -4.81 -2.49 -3.66
N GLU A 95 -5.71 -3.27 -4.25
CA GLU A 95 -6.51 -4.22 -3.50
C GLU A 95 -5.60 -5.26 -2.81
N PRO A 96 -6.01 -5.80 -1.64
CA PRO A 96 -5.31 -6.89 -1.01
C PRO A 96 -5.09 -8.02 -2.01
N PHE A 97 -3.88 -8.58 -1.99
CA PHE A 97 -3.50 -9.75 -2.76
C PHE A 97 -4.19 -10.97 -2.16
N ASN A 98 -5.47 -11.11 -2.46
CA ASN A 98 -6.23 -12.32 -2.21
C ASN A 98 -5.63 -13.39 -3.11
N GLU A 99 -4.89 -14.30 -2.46
CA GLU A 99 -4.49 -15.60 -2.95
C GLU A 99 -4.95 -15.92 -4.39
N VAL A 100 -3.99 -15.93 -5.31
CA VAL A 100 -4.03 -16.76 -6.52
C VAL A 100 -4.07 -18.24 -6.08
N LEU A 101 -5.17 -18.64 -5.41
CA LEU A 101 -5.52 -20.00 -4.96
C LEU A 101 -6.89 -20.41 -5.54
N ARG A 102 -7.18 -20.02 -6.79
CA ARG A 102 -8.23 -20.67 -7.58
C ARG A 102 -7.62 -21.18 -8.87
N GLY A 103 -7.51 -22.51 -8.97
CA GLY A 103 -7.09 -23.25 -10.17
C GLY A 103 -5.84 -24.04 -9.93
#